data_AF-A0A379MLB8-F1
#
_entry.id   AF-A0A379MLB8-F1
#
_cell.length_a   1.000
_cell.length_b   1.000
_cell.length_c   1.000
_cell.angle_alpha   90.00
_cell.angle_beta   90.00
_cell.angle_gamma   90.00
#
_symmetry.space_group_name_H-M   'P 1'
#
loop_
_entity.id
_entity.type
_entity.pdbx_description
1 polymer ?
#
loop_
_entity_poly.entity_id
_entity_poly.type
_entity_poly.pdbx_seq_one_letter_code
_entity_poly.pdbx_strand_id
1 'polypeptide(L)'
;MVKTHPAVTQRLVEKAAAAGSSSVTQYVADVLALYAEMPQHVRELNNQSALTVPRTLPPLRGDVYGRIMVRPHREVSERLTVQAPGYKVPPYIADILSVHVGLPEHARTRDDAEEVLPLAM
;
A
#
# COMPACT_ATOMS: atom_id res chain seq x y z
N MET A 1 3.20 12.23 4.27
CA MET A 1 3.42 12.34 2.81
C MET A 1 4.43 11.28 2.42
N VAL A 2 4.06 10.38 1.51
CA VAL A 2 4.86 9.21 1.12
C VAL A 2 5.40 9.45 -0.29
N LYS A 3 6.70 9.19 -0.52
CA LYS A 3 7.31 9.29 -1.84
C LYS A 3 7.40 7.89 -2.44
N THR A 4 6.79 7.66 -3.60
CA THR A 4 6.82 6.38 -4.31
C THR A 4 7.36 6.57 -5.72
N HIS A 5 7.90 5.51 -6.31
CA HIS A 5 8.29 5.52 -7.72
C HIS A 5 7.05 5.74 -8.62
N PRO A 6 7.16 6.44 -9.77
CA PRO A 6 6.03 6.64 -10.67
C PRO A 6 5.39 5.33 -11.16
N ALA A 7 6.20 4.30 -11.42
CA ALA A 7 5.70 2.98 -11.81
C ALA A 7 4.82 2.33 -10.72
N VAL A 8 5.24 2.46 -9.45
CA VAL A 8 4.45 2.00 -8.29
C VAL A 8 3.13 2.78 -8.21
N THR A 9 3.18 4.09 -8.44
CA THR A 9 1.99 4.96 -8.41
C THR A 9 0.99 4.59 -9.49
N GLN A 10 1.46 4.29 -10.71
CA GLN A 10 0.61 3.84 -11.81
C GLN A 10 -0.04 2.50 -11.50
N ARG A 11 0.73 1.52 -11.00
CA ARG A 11 0.19 0.22 -10.59
C ARG A 11 -0.81 0.33 -9.42
N LEU A 12 -0.60 1.26 -8.48
CA LEU A 12 -1.56 1.54 -7.42
C LEU A 12 -2.89 2.06 -7.98
N VAL A 13 -2.86 2.93 -9.01
CA VAL A 13 -4.08 3.40 -9.68
C VAL A 13 -4.81 2.24 -10.35
N GLU A 14 -4.09 1.39 -11.08
CA GLU A 14 -4.66 0.20 -11.74
C GLU A 14 -5.31 -0.75 -10.73
N LYS A 15 -4.60 -1.09 -9.65
CA LYS A 15 -5.13 -1.99 -8.61
C LYS A 15 -6.29 -1.38 -7.83
N ALA A 16 -6.27 -0.06 -7.57
CA ALA A 16 -7.37 0.63 -6.93
C ALA A 16 -8.62 0.66 -7.81
N ALA A 17 -8.45 0.86 -9.12
CA ALA A 17 -9.52 0.83 -10.12
C ALA A 17 -10.13 -0.58 -10.24
N ALA A 18 -9.28 -1.61 -10.29
CA ALA A 18 -9.70 -3.02 -10.32
C ALA A 18 -10.42 -3.43 -9.02
N ALA A 19 -9.99 -2.89 -7.88
CA ALA A 19 -10.64 -3.10 -6.59
C ALA A 19 -11.95 -2.30 -6.44
N GLY A 20 -12.31 -1.43 -7.39
CA GLY A 20 -13.51 -0.60 -7.32
C GLY A 20 -13.45 0.49 -6.23
N SER A 21 -12.25 0.83 -5.74
CA SER A 21 -12.09 1.85 -4.69
C SER A 21 -12.52 3.22 -5.20
N SER A 22 -13.02 4.07 -4.30
CA SER A 22 -13.42 5.45 -4.62
C SER A 22 -12.22 6.36 -4.89
N SER A 23 -11.06 6.06 -4.30
CA SER A 23 -9.84 6.84 -4.49
C SER A 23 -8.61 5.99 -4.18
N VAL A 24 -7.51 6.30 -4.85
CA VAL A 24 -6.25 5.57 -4.59
C VAL A 24 -5.73 5.83 -3.17
N THR A 25 -6.01 7.00 -2.58
CA THR A 25 -5.68 7.27 -1.18
C THR A 25 -6.45 6.36 -0.22
N GLN A 26 -7.74 6.13 -0.47
CA GLN A 26 -8.56 5.22 0.34
C GLN A 26 -8.11 3.77 0.15
N TYR A 27 -7.85 3.36 -1.10
CA TYR A 27 -7.25 2.06 -1.41
C TYR A 27 -5.95 1.83 -0.65
N VAL A 28 -5.03 2.80 -0.68
CA VAL A 28 -3.76 2.71 0.04
C VAL A 28 -3.96 2.65 1.55
N ALA A 29 -4.89 3.44 2.12
CA ALA A 29 -5.19 3.38 3.55
C ALA A 29 -5.73 2.01 3.98
N ASP A 30 -6.58 1.41 3.16
CA ASP A 30 -7.14 0.08 3.37
C ASP A 30 -6.06 -1.01 3.23
N VAL A 31 -5.18 -0.94 2.23
CA VAL A 31 -4.03 -1.86 2.09
C VAL A 31 -3.13 -1.78 3.32
N LEU A 32 -2.88 -0.58 3.83
CA LEU A 32 -2.11 -0.38 5.06
C LEU A 32 -2.80 -0.97 6.29
N ALA A 33 -4.12 -0.87 6.38
CA ALA A 33 -4.88 -1.50 7.45
C ALA A 33 -4.78 -3.03 7.39
N LEU A 34 -4.85 -3.63 6.19
CA LEU A 34 -4.62 -5.06 6.00
C LEU A 34 -3.20 -5.48 6.40
N TYR A 35 -2.19 -4.72 6.00
CA TYR A 35 -0.79 -5.00 6.33
C TYR A 35 -0.49 -4.84 7.82
N ALA A 36 -1.18 -3.91 8.49
CA ALA A 36 -1.12 -3.73 9.94
C ALA A 36 -1.92 -4.80 10.72
N GLU A 37 -2.51 -5.80 10.04
CA GLU A 37 -3.39 -6.82 10.62
C GLU A 37 -4.63 -6.23 11.31
N MET A 38 -5.13 -5.10 10.78
CA MET A 38 -6.28 -4.38 11.31
C MET A 38 -7.43 -4.33 10.27
N PRO A 39 -8.02 -5.48 9.88
CA PRO A 39 -9.08 -5.54 8.87
C PRO A 39 -10.34 -4.74 9.25
N GLN A 40 -10.54 -4.46 10.55
CA GLN A 40 -11.63 -3.61 11.05
C GLN A 40 -11.54 -2.14 10.60
N HIS A 41 -10.35 -1.68 10.17
CA HIS A 41 -10.13 -0.32 9.69
C HIS A 41 -10.23 -0.20 8.16
N VAL A 42 -10.48 -1.32 7.47
CA VAL A 42 -10.67 -1.35 6.02
C VAL A 42 -12.08 -0.89 5.67
N ARG A 43 -12.20 0.11 4.80
CA ARG A 43 -13.51 0.67 4.43
C ARG A 43 -14.10 0.08 3.15
N GLU A 44 -13.28 -0.09 2.13
CA GLU A 44 -13.72 -0.42 0.77
C GLU A 44 -13.19 -1.80 0.35
N LEU A 45 -11.95 -2.13 0.68
CA LEU A 45 -11.31 -3.39 0.28
C LEU A 45 -11.94 -4.65 0.91
N ASN A 46 -12.59 -4.56 2.08
CA ASN A 46 -13.21 -5.70 2.77
C ASN A 46 -14.68 -5.90 2.37
N ASN A 47 -15.29 -4.92 1.72
CA ASN A 47 -16.69 -4.98 1.25
C ASN A 47 -16.82 -5.66 -0.13
N GLN A 48 -15.87 -6.55 -0.46
CA GLN A 48 -15.76 -7.28 -1.73
C GLN A 48 -16.92 -8.27 -2.01
N SER A 49 -17.91 -8.35 -1.15
CA SER A 49 -18.94 -9.41 -1.16
C SER A 49 -20.17 -9.14 -2.04
N ALA A 50 -20.18 -8.19 -2.99
CA ALA A 50 -21.39 -8.01 -3.81
C ALA A 50 -21.19 -7.69 -5.29
N LEU A 51 -20.51 -6.61 -5.68
CA LEU A 51 -20.55 -6.16 -7.09
C LEU A 51 -19.29 -5.34 -7.41
N THR A 52 -18.21 -5.98 -7.87
CA THR A 52 -17.04 -5.27 -8.36
C THR A 52 -17.37 -4.63 -9.71
N VAL A 53 -17.82 -3.38 -9.69
CA VAL A 53 -17.85 -2.54 -10.90
C VAL A 53 -16.46 -1.90 -11.01
N PRO A 54 -15.67 -2.20 -12.04
CA PRO A 54 -14.38 -1.54 -12.24
C PRO A 54 -14.63 -0.04 -12.34
N ARG A 55 -14.00 0.74 -11.45
CA ARG A 55 -14.13 2.20 -11.45
C ARG A 55 -12.95 2.81 -12.20
N THR A 56 -13.24 3.62 -13.20
CA THR A 56 -12.22 4.48 -13.82
C THR A 56 -11.82 5.54 -12.81
N LEU A 57 -10.70 5.32 -12.13
CA LEU A 57 -10.11 6.31 -11.24
C LEU A 57 -9.31 7.32 -12.06
N PRO A 58 -9.35 8.62 -11.69
CA PRO A 58 -8.45 9.58 -12.28
C PRO A 58 -7.01 9.13 -12.01
N PRO A 59 -6.09 9.30 -12.96
CA PRO A 59 -4.69 9.01 -12.72
C PRO A 59 -4.24 9.84 -11.52
N LEU A 60 -3.68 9.18 -10.49
CA LEU A 60 -2.95 9.90 -9.46
C LEU A 60 -1.77 10.57 -10.14
N ARG A 61 -1.89 11.86 -10.39
CA ARG A 61 -0.71 12.71 -10.49
C ARG A 61 -0.21 12.81 -9.07
N GLY A 62 0.86 12.08 -8.76
CA GLY A 62 1.68 12.47 -7.62
C GLY A 62 2.00 13.96 -7.76
N ASP A 63 2.25 14.63 -6.64
CA ASP A 63 2.86 15.97 -6.71
C ASP A 63 4.08 15.94 -7.66
N VAL A 64 4.60 17.07 -8.11
CA VAL A 64 5.76 17.18 -9.05
C VAL A 64 6.94 16.26 -8.66
N TYR A 65 7.00 15.85 -7.38
CA TYR A 65 7.97 14.94 -6.77
C TYR A 65 7.52 13.47 -6.57
N GLY A 66 6.39 13.02 -7.13
CA GLY A 66 5.85 11.66 -6.95
C GLY A 66 5.36 11.38 -5.53
N ARG A 67 4.82 12.40 -4.86
CA ARG A 67 4.40 12.31 -3.45
C ARG A 67 2.89 12.09 -3.35
N ILE A 68 2.48 11.11 -2.55
CA ILE A 68 1.09 10.79 -2.27
C ILE A 68 0.80 11.14 -0.80
N MET A 69 -0.29 11.86 -0.58
CA MET A 69 -0.77 12.13 0.77
C MET A 69 -1.65 10.97 1.22
N VAL A 70 -1.08 10.11 2.07
CA VAL A 70 -1.81 9.01 2.72
C VAL A 70 -2.10 9.42 4.16
N ARG A 71 -3.36 9.29 4.57
CA ARG A 71 -3.81 9.48 5.95
C ARG A 71 -4.52 8.21 6.43
N PRO A 72 -3.76 7.18 6.87
CA PRO A 72 -4.39 5.99 7.45
C PRO A 72 -5.02 6.35 8.80
N HIS A 73 -5.86 5.45 9.32
CA HIS A 73 -6.42 5.62 10.66
C HIS A 73 -5.30 5.72 11.71
N ARG A 74 -5.54 6.45 12.81
CA ARG A 74 -4.52 6.70 13.83
C ARG A 74 -3.91 5.40 14.36
N GLU A 75 -4.76 4.42 14.69
CA GLU A 75 -4.33 3.12 15.21
C GLU A 75 -3.49 2.33 14.20
N VAL A 76 -3.85 2.38 12.91
CA VAL A 76 -3.05 1.77 11.82
C VAL A 76 -1.69 2.44 11.73
N SER A 77 -1.63 3.77 11.85
CA SER A 77 -0.37 4.51 11.86
C SER A 77 0.51 4.16 13.07
N GLU A 78 -0.09 4.02 14.26
CA GLU A 78 0.62 3.64 15.48
C GLU A 78 1.17 2.20 15.35
N ARG A 79 0.36 1.27 14.84
CA ARG A 79 0.78 -0.11 14.59
C ARG A 79 1.93 -0.20 13.58
N LEU A 80 1.85 0.55 12.48
CA LEU A 80 2.94 0.63 11.49
C LEU A 80 4.22 1.25 12.09
N THR A 81 4.08 2.17 13.05
CA THR A 81 5.23 2.75 13.76
C THR A 81 5.90 1.71 14.65
N VAL A 82 5.12 0.86 15.33
CA VAL A 82 5.63 -0.25 16.15
C VAL A 82 6.30 -1.33 15.30
N GLN A 83 5.74 -1.65 14.12
CA GLN A 83 6.31 -2.64 13.19
C GLN A 83 7.57 -2.16 12.44
N ALA A 84 7.90 -0.87 12.54
CA ALA A 84 9.05 -0.27 11.87
C ALA A 84 10.04 0.37 12.87
N PRO A 85 10.53 -0.37 13.88
CA PRO A 85 11.45 0.19 14.85
C PRO A 85 12.78 0.51 14.14
N GLY A 86 13.11 1.80 14.05
CA GLY A 86 14.33 2.28 13.37
C GLY A 86 14.12 2.81 11.95
N TYR A 87 12.95 2.62 11.35
CA TYR A 87 12.60 3.23 10.06
C TYR A 87 11.65 4.41 10.26
N LYS A 88 11.86 5.48 9.48
CA LYS A 88 10.83 6.51 9.35
C LYS A 88 9.59 5.86 8.71
N VAL A 89 8.41 6.08 9.29
CA VAL A 89 7.12 5.52 8.83
C VAL A 89 6.85 5.76 7.33
N PRO A 90 7.14 6.93 6.74
CA PRO A 90 6.82 7.16 5.31
C PRO A 90 7.64 6.29 4.34
N PRO A 91 8.97 6.12 4.50
CA PRO A 91 9.71 5.12 3.74
C PRO A 91 9.21 3.67 3.91
N TYR A 92 8.82 3.28 5.13
CA TYR A 92 8.27 1.95 5.38
C TYR A 92 6.97 1.69 4.60
N ILE A 93 6.09 2.69 4.58
CA ILE A 93 4.86 2.64 3.77
C ILE A 93 5.19 2.52 2.27
N ALA A 94 6.20 3.23 1.78
CA ALA A 94 6.59 3.12 0.36
C ALA A 94 7.07 1.71 -0.01
N ASP A 95 7.77 1.03 0.89
CA ASP A 95 8.23 -0.35 0.70
C ASP A 95 7.04 -1.31 0.64
N ILE A 96 6.09 -1.21 1.60
CA ILE A 96 4.85 -1.99 1.61
C ILE A 96 4.09 -1.83 0.28
N LEU A 97 3.97 -0.60 -0.20
CA LEU A 97 3.26 -0.32 -1.45
C LEU A 97 3.96 -0.90 -2.67
N SER A 98 5.30 -0.83 -2.71
CA SER A 98 6.10 -1.38 -3.80
C SER A 98 5.97 -2.91 -3.88
N VAL A 99 6.02 -3.59 -2.73
CA VAL A 99 5.76 -5.04 -2.63
C VAL A 99 4.33 -5.37 -3.04
N HIS A 100 3.33 -4.62 -2.54
CA HIS A 100 1.91 -4.86 -2.84
C HIS A 100 1.57 -4.75 -4.33
N VAL A 101 2.21 -3.82 -5.05
CA VAL A 101 2.01 -3.69 -6.50
C VAL A 101 2.79 -4.72 -7.33
N GLY A 102 3.65 -5.52 -6.71
CA GLY A 102 4.51 -6.48 -7.40
C GLY A 102 5.73 -5.85 -8.06
N LEU A 103 6.21 -4.72 -7.53
CA LEU A 103 7.45 -4.06 -7.94
C LEU A 103 8.42 -3.98 -6.73
N PRO A 104 8.86 -5.13 -6.17
CA PRO A 104 9.73 -5.16 -5.00
C PRO A 104 11.10 -4.50 -5.26
N GLU A 105 11.54 -4.36 -6.51
CA GLU A 105 12.76 -3.64 -6.89
C GLU A 105 12.76 -2.15 -6.52
N HIS A 106 11.58 -1.60 -6.22
CA HIS A 106 11.41 -0.23 -5.75
C HIS A 106 11.26 -0.13 -4.22
N ALA A 107 11.13 -1.27 -3.52
CA ALA A 107 11.25 -1.31 -2.08
C ALA A 107 12.74 -1.28 -1.69
N ARG A 108 13.04 -0.66 -0.55
CA ARG A 108 14.35 -0.84 0.07
C ARG A 108 14.51 -2.30 0.45
N THR A 109 15.69 -2.87 0.20
CA THR A 109 16.04 -4.21 0.66
C THR A 109 15.83 -4.27 2.17
N ARG A 110 14.78 -4.97 2.59
CA ARG A 110 14.68 -5.46 3.97
C ARG A 110 15.76 -6.52 4.08
N ASP A 111 16.79 -6.25 4.88
CA ASP A 111 17.72 -7.30 5.34
C ASP A 111 16.96 -8.37 6.17
N ASP A 112 15.73 -8.07 6.59
CA ASP A 112 14.78 -9.00 7.20
C ASP A 112 13.99 -9.85 6.18
N ALA A 113 14.53 -10.08 4.98
CA ALA A 113 14.09 -11.20 4.17
C ALA A 113 14.66 -12.46 4.84
N GLU A 114 13.96 -12.90 5.89
CA GLU A 114 14.01 -14.26 6.38
C GLU A 114 14.06 -15.17 5.15
N GLU A 115 15.19 -15.89 5.02
CA GLU A 115 15.45 -16.88 4.01
C GLU A 115 14.24 -17.82 3.91
N VAL A 116 13.35 -17.56 2.96
CA VAL A 116 12.42 -18.60 2.52
C VAL A 116 13.27 -19.56 1.72
N LEU A 117 13.87 -20.50 2.45
CA LEU A 117 14.56 -21.68 1.95
C LEU A 117 13.82 -22.19 0.71
N PRO A 118 14.50 -22.40 -0.43
CA PRO A 118 13.87 -23.08 -1.54
C PRO A 118 13.41 -24.45 -1.05
N LEU A 119 12.11 -24.70 -1.09
CA LEU A 119 11.53 -26.04 -0.95
C LEU A 119 12.12 -26.89 -2.07
N ALA A 120 13.25 -27.51 -1.77
CA ALA A 120 13.85 -28.55 -2.59
C ALA A 120 13.13 -29.87 -2.23
N MET A 121 12.51 -30.44 -3.27
CA MET A 121 12.12 -31.85 -3.46
C MET A 121 10.87 -32.33 -2.72
#